data_AF-A0A953TYN7-F1
#
_entry.id   AF-A0A953TYN7-F1
#
_cell.length_a   1.000
_cell.length_b   1.000
_cell.length_c   1.000
_cell.angle_alpha   90.00
_cell.angle_beta   90.00
_cell.angle_gamma   90.00
#
_symmetry.space_group_name_H-M   'P 1'
#
loop_
_entity.id
_entity.type
_entity.pdbx_description
1 polymer ?
#
loop_
_entity_poly.entity_id
_entity_poly.type
_entity_poly.pdbx_seq_one_letter_code
_entity_poly.pdbx_strand_id
1 'polypeptide(L)'
;MAALGVAVIAAIYSFGSYPALRPLLDLPLAARVAVAFTVMLPLAAMGMLFPLGLCHLGRVHAELLPWAWAINSCASVVATSLATLLALGAGLAVVLLAASACYAIAAVAVQQWPSIPEP
;
A
#
# COMPACT_ATOMS: atom_id res chain seq x y z
N MET A 1 -0.57 4.60 -13.67
CA MET A 1 -0.11 3.23 -13.99
C MET A 1 0.38 2.46 -12.77
N ALA A 2 1.28 3.00 -11.93
CA ALA A 2 1.79 2.30 -10.73
C ALA A 2 0.71 1.89 -9.70
N ALA A 3 -0.24 2.78 -9.38
CA ALA A 3 -1.28 2.49 -8.38
C ALA A 3 -2.31 1.44 -8.83
N LEU A 4 -2.57 1.35 -10.14
CA LEU A 4 -3.40 0.30 -10.75
C LEU A 4 -2.73 -1.08 -10.63
N GLY A 5 -1.40 -1.13 -10.80
CA GLY A 5 -0.62 -2.36 -10.59
C GLY A 5 -0.74 -2.88 -9.16
N VAL A 6 -0.78 -1.99 -8.16
CA VAL A 6 -0.91 -2.34 -6.74
C VAL A 6 -2.28 -2.87 -6.40
N ALA A 7 -3.33 -2.24 -6.93
CA ALA A 7 -4.70 -2.70 -6.75
C ALA A 7 -4.89 -4.10 -7.36
N VAL A 8 -4.31 -4.37 -8.54
CA VAL A 8 -4.33 -5.68 -9.18
C VAL A 8 -3.52 -6.71 -8.38
N ILE A 9 -2.32 -6.36 -7.92
CA ILE A 9 -1.49 -7.24 -7.08
C ILE A 9 -2.20 -7.57 -5.75
N ALA A 10 -2.82 -6.59 -5.11
CA ALA A 10 -3.57 -6.77 -3.87
C ALA A 10 -4.83 -7.65 -4.07
N ALA A 11 -5.56 -7.47 -5.17
CA ALA A 11 -6.71 -8.30 -5.52
C ALA A 11 -6.30 -9.75 -5.81
N ILE A 12 -5.17 -9.96 -6.51
CA ILE A 12 -4.58 -11.29 -6.73
C ILE A 12 -4.16 -11.92 -5.39
N TYR A 13 -3.56 -11.15 -4.48
CA TYR A 13 -3.21 -11.59 -3.13
C TYR A 13 -4.42 -12.00 -2.29
N SER A 14 -5.55 -11.31 -2.46
CA SER A 14 -6.80 -11.58 -1.73
C SER A 14 -7.43 -12.92 -2.11
N PHE A 15 -7.22 -13.40 -3.34
CA PHE A 15 -7.79 -14.68 -3.81
C PHE A 15 -6.78 -15.85 -3.77
N GLY A 16 -5.47 -15.58 -3.84
CA GLY A 16 -4.43 -16.64 -3.92
C GLY A 16 -3.82 -17.10 -2.59
N SER A 17 -3.98 -16.34 -1.51
CA SER A 17 -3.27 -16.58 -0.24
C SER A 17 -3.76 -17.83 0.51
N TYR A 18 -5.05 -18.14 0.50
CA TYR A 18 -5.62 -19.25 1.28
C TYR A 18 -5.19 -20.66 0.82
N PRO A 19 -5.17 -21.00 -0.50
CA PRO A 19 -4.69 -22.32 -0.94
C PRO A 19 -3.15 -22.44 -1.02
N ALA A 20 -2.42 -21.32 -1.20
CA ALA A 20 -0.96 -21.32 -1.33
C ALA A 20 -0.21 -21.38 0.02
N LEU A 21 -0.82 -20.93 1.13
CA LEU A 21 -0.19 -21.01 2.46
C LEU A 21 -0.15 -22.43 3.06
N ARG A 22 -1.03 -23.33 2.59
CA ARG A 22 -1.15 -24.71 3.09
C ARG A 22 0.15 -25.54 2.93
N PRO A 23 0.81 -25.57 1.75
CA PRO A 23 2.09 -26.27 1.58
C PRO A 23 3.30 -25.49 2.15
N LEU A 24 3.16 -24.19 2.43
CA LEU A 24 4.25 -23.39 3.02
C LEU A 24 4.38 -23.58 4.53
N LEU A 25 3.40 -24.19 5.22
CA LEU A 25 3.43 -24.49 6.66
C LEU A 25 4.51 -25.51 7.06
N ASP A 26 4.90 -26.38 6.13
CA ASP A 26 5.94 -27.40 6.36
C ASP A 26 7.37 -26.89 6.08
N LEU A 27 7.52 -25.65 5.58
CA LEU A 27 8.82 -25.06 5.31
C LEU A 27 9.47 -24.52 6.60
N PRO A 28 10.79 -24.72 6.79
CA PRO A 28 11.52 -24.10 7.89
C PRO A 28 11.40 -22.57 7.86
N LEU A 29 11.35 -21.96 9.04
CA LEU A 29 11.09 -20.53 9.25
C LEU A 29 11.88 -19.61 8.30
N ALA A 30 13.16 -19.91 8.06
CA ALA A 30 14.03 -19.14 7.17
C ALA A 30 13.53 -19.09 5.71
N ALA A 31 12.99 -20.19 5.19
CA ALA A 31 12.49 -20.26 3.82
C ALA A 31 11.16 -19.50 3.68
N ARG A 32 10.30 -19.52 4.71
CA ARG A 32 9.10 -18.67 4.78
C ARG A 32 9.43 -17.18 4.78
N VAL A 33 10.42 -16.79 5.59
CA VAL A 33 10.89 -15.39 5.65
C VAL A 33 11.46 -14.96 4.31
N ALA A 34 12.27 -15.80 3.65
CA ALA A 34 12.82 -15.49 2.34
C ALA A 34 11.72 -15.29 1.28
N VAL A 35 10.72 -16.18 1.21
CA VAL A 35 9.60 -16.04 0.27
C VAL A 35 8.78 -14.77 0.55
N ALA A 36 8.49 -14.48 1.82
CA ALA A 36 7.80 -13.24 2.20
C ALA A 36 8.59 -11.98 1.80
N PHE A 37 9.90 -11.99 1.97
CA PHE A 37 10.78 -10.90 1.53
C PHE A 37 10.76 -10.71 0.01
N THR A 38 10.88 -11.79 -0.76
CA THR A 38 10.87 -11.73 -2.24
C THR A 38 9.53 -11.22 -2.77
N VAL A 39 8.44 -11.61 -2.12
CA VAL A 39 7.08 -11.12 -2.37
C VAL A 39 6.93 -9.64 -2.03
N MET A 40 7.53 -9.18 -0.93
CA MET A 40 7.47 -7.77 -0.51
C MET A 40 8.40 -6.85 -1.30
N LEU A 41 9.42 -7.39 -1.95
CA LEU A 41 10.40 -6.66 -2.76
C LEU A 41 9.76 -5.78 -3.85
N PRO A 42 8.82 -6.26 -4.69
CA PRO A 42 8.10 -5.39 -5.62
C PRO A 42 7.19 -4.36 -4.94
N LEU A 43 6.70 -4.64 -3.72
CA LEU A 43 5.98 -3.65 -2.90
C LEU A 43 6.90 -2.55 -2.35
N ALA A 44 8.20 -2.79 -2.19
CA ALA A 44 9.13 -1.75 -1.75
C ALA A 44 9.21 -0.57 -2.74
N ALA A 45 8.89 -0.80 -4.03
CA ALA A 45 8.75 0.28 -5.01
C ALA A 45 7.60 1.26 -4.70
N MET A 46 6.61 0.87 -3.88
CA MET A 46 5.60 1.79 -3.33
C MET A 46 6.21 2.87 -2.44
N GLY A 47 7.35 2.57 -1.81
CA GLY A 47 8.10 3.53 -1.00
C GLY A 47 8.54 4.77 -1.78
N MET A 48 8.57 4.74 -3.12
CA MET A 48 8.88 5.91 -3.95
C MET A 48 7.67 6.78 -4.28
N LEU A 49 6.43 6.26 -4.22
CA LEU A 49 5.24 7.04 -4.59
C LEU A 49 5.01 8.22 -3.63
N PHE A 50 5.20 8.00 -2.34
CA PHE A 50 5.04 9.04 -1.33
C PHE A 50 6.12 10.15 -1.43
N PRO A 51 7.43 9.84 -1.55
CA PRO A 51 8.47 10.82 -1.85
C PRO A 51 8.24 11.60 -3.15
N LEU A 52 7.82 10.92 -4.23
CA LEU A 52 7.54 11.59 -5.51
C LEU A 52 6.35 12.55 -5.38
N GLY A 53 5.29 12.15 -4.68
CA GLY A 53 4.15 13.02 -4.37
C GLY A 53 4.54 14.22 -3.50
N LEU A 54 5.42 14.02 -2.50
CA LEU A 54 5.98 15.09 -1.67
C LEU A 54 6.85 16.06 -2.48
N CYS A 55 7.69 15.57 -3.38
CA CYS A 55 8.49 16.43 -4.27
C CYS A 55 7.59 17.30 -5.18
N HIS A 56 6.52 16.71 -5.73
CA HIS A 56 5.54 17.44 -6.53
C HIS A 56 4.80 18.49 -5.69
N LEU A 57 4.32 18.10 -4.50
CA LEU A 57 3.67 19.01 -3.55
C LEU A 57 4.61 20.14 -3.14
N GLY A 58 5.89 19.85 -2.90
CA GLY A 58 6.89 20.86 -2.55
C GLY A 58 7.17 21.88 -3.66
N ARG A 59 6.90 21.53 -4.93
CA ARG A 59 7.05 22.46 -6.07
C ARG A 59 5.83 23.32 -6.32
N VAL A 60 4.63 22.85 -5.96
CA VAL A 60 3.36 23.56 -6.21
C VAL A 60 2.83 24.27 -4.96
N HIS A 61 2.91 23.62 -3.80
CA HIS A 61 2.38 24.05 -2.50
C HIS A 61 3.29 23.62 -1.34
N ALA A 62 4.46 24.26 -1.20
CA ALA A 62 5.44 23.93 -0.17
C ALA A 62 4.88 24.08 1.27
N GLU A 63 3.91 24.96 1.47
CA GLU A 63 3.19 25.17 2.73
C GLU A 63 2.41 23.93 3.22
N LEU A 64 2.08 23.00 2.32
CA LEU A 64 1.34 21.78 2.63
C LEU A 64 2.24 20.59 3.00
N LEU A 65 3.57 20.73 2.89
CA LEU A 65 4.52 19.65 3.21
C LEU A 65 4.41 19.14 4.66
N PRO A 66 4.31 20.02 5.69
CA PRO A 66 4.12 19.58 7.07
C PRO A 66 2.79 18.83 7.28
N TRP A 67 1.75 19.26 6.58
CA TRP A 67 0.43 18.61 6.61
C TRP A 67 0.45 17.22 5.99
N ALA A 68 1.12 17.06 4.85
CA ALA A 68 1.28 15.75 4.21
C ALA A 68 1.98 14.74 5.13
N TRP A 69 3.02 15.18 5.86
CA TRP A 69 3.69 14.37 6.88
C TRP A 69 2.78 14.03 8.07
N ALA A 70 2.06 15.02 8.61
CA ALA A 70 1.15 14.82 9.74
C ALA A 70 0.04 13.81 9.41
N ILE A 71 -0.55 13.91 8.22
CA ILE A 71 -1.58 12.98 7.73
C ILE A 71 -1.00 11.57 7.58
N ASN A 72 0.18 11.43 6.99
CA ASN A 72 0.84 10.13 6.81
C ASN A 72 1.10 9.41 8.15
N SER A 73 1.58 10.14 9.16
CA SER A 73 1.80 9.58 10.50
C SER A 73 0.49 9.20 11.19
N CYS A 74 -0.53 10.06 11.15
CA CYS A 74 -1.84 9.77 11.74
C CYS A 74 -2.49 8.53 11.08
N ALA A 75 -2.49 8.48 9.75
CA ALA A 75 -3.03 7.37 8.98
C ALA A 75 -2.33 6.04 9.32
N SER A 76 -1.00 6.05 9.51
CA SER A 76 -0.25 4.84 9.85
C SER A 76 -0.65 4.26 11.21
N VAL A 77 -0.89 5.11 12.22
CA VAL A 77 -1.33 4.70 13.55
C VAL A 77 -2.74 4.09 13.48
N VAL A 78 -3.67 4.79 12.81
CA VAL A 78 -5.07 4.34 12.68
C VAL A 78 -5.15 3.05 11.86
N ALA A 79 -4.44 2.98 10.74
CA ALA A 79 -4.45 1.83 9.83
C ALA A 79 -3.94 0.56 10.51
N THR A 80 -2.91 0.67 11.36
CA THR A 80 -2.36 -0.49 12.08
C THR A 80 -3.41 -1.11 13.00
N SER A 81 -4.02 -0.30 13.87
CA SER A 81 -5.07 -0.77 14.79
C SER A 81 -6.31 -1.29 14.04
N LEU A 82 -6.74 -0.58 12.99
CA LEU A 82 -7.90 -0.98 12.19
C LEU A 82 -7.66 -2.29 11.44
N ALA A 83 -6.47 -2.48 10.88
CA ALA A 83 -6.09 -3.72 10.21
C ALA A 83 -6.11 -4.90 11.18
N THR A 84 -5.62 -4.74 12.41
CA THR A 84 -5.69 -5.79 13.44
C THR A 84 -7.14 -6.14 13.80
N LEU A 85 -7.99 -5.13 14.02
CA LEU A 85 -9.41 -5.35 14.34
C LEU A 85 -10.15 -6.06 13.21
N LEU A 86 -9.94 -5.62 11.96
CA LEU A 86 -10.55 -6.24 10.78
C LEU A 86 -10.03 -7.66 10.55
N ALA A 87 -8.74 -7.90 10.74
CA ALA A 87 -8.16 -9.23 10.59
C ALA A 87 -8.76 -10.23 11.59
N LEU A 88 -8.94 -9.80 12.85
CA LEU A 88 -9.50 -10.64 13.91
C LEU A 88 -11.02 -10.83 13.76
N GLY A 89 -11.75 -9.80 13.35
CA GLY A 89 -13.22 -9.84 13.27
C GLY A 89 -13.78 -10.40 11.96
N ALA A 90 -13.13 -10.10 10.83
CA ALA A 90 -13.64 -10.39 9.48
C ALA A 90 -12.62 -11.13 8.58
N GLY A 91 -11.43 -11.41 9.10
CA GLY A 91 -10.37 -12.13 8.40
C GLY A 91 -9.48 -11.24 7.53
N LEU A 92 -8.35 -11.80 7.12
CA LEU A 92 -7.31 -11.10 6.36
C LEU A 92 -7.81 -10.61 4.98
N ALA A 93 -8.73 -11.35 4.33
CA ALA A 93 -9.26 -10.98 3.02
C ALA A 93 -9.94 -9.59 3.02
N VAL A 94 -10.68 -9.27 4.09
CA VAL A 94 -11.35 -7.96 4.23
C VAL A 94 -10.33 -6.84 4.39
N VAL A 95 -9.23 -7.08 5.11
CA VAL A 95 -8.13 -6.12 5.24
C VAL A 95 -7.51 -5.81 3.88
N LEU A 96 -7.26 -6.85 3.07
CA LEU A 96 -6.68 -6.71 1.74
C LEU A 96 -7.61 -5.97 0.77
N LEU A 97 -8.92 -6.26 0.81
CA LEU A 97 -9.92 -5.54 0.02
C LEU A 97 -9.98 -4.07 0.41
N ALA A 98 -10.03 -3.75 1.70
CA ALA A 98 -10.00 -2.37 2.19
C ALA A 98 -8.73 -1.62 1.75
N ALA A 99 -7.56 -2.26 1.88
CA ALA A 99 -6.30 -1.70 1.40
C ALA A 99 -6.32 -1.44 -0.12
N SER A 100 -6.85 -2.37 -0.93
CA SER A 100 -6.97 -2.20 -2.37
C SER A 100 -7.89 -1.04 -2.75
N ALA A 101 -8.99 -0.84 -2.02
CA ALA A 101 -9.92 0.26 -2.24
C ALA A 101 -9.25 1.62 -1.96
N CYS A 102 -8.49 1.73 -0.86
CA CYS A 102 -7.70 2.92 -0.56
C CYS A 102 -6.71 3.25 -1.68
N TYR A 103 -5.99 2.25 -2.21
CA TYR A 103 -5.07 2.46 -3.33
C TYR A 103 -5.78 2.86 -4.62
N ALA A 104 -6.96 2.31 -4.91
CA ALA A 104 -7.76 2.71 -6.07
C ALA A 104 -8.23 4.17 -5.96
N ILE A 105 -8.67 4.60 -4.78
CA ILE A 105 -9.05 6.00 -4.52
C ILE A 105 -7.85 6.93 -4.74
N ALA A 106 -6.67 6.57 -4.21
CA ALA A 106 -5.45 7.34 -4.42
C ALA A 106 -5.08 7.44 -5.92
N ALA A 107 -5.26 6.36 -6.68
CA ALA A 107 -5.01 6.35 -8.12
C ALA A 107 -5.93 7.27 -8.93
N VAL A 108 -7.18 7.44 -8.49
CA VAL A 108 -8.13 8.38 -9.10
C VAL A 108 -7.82 9.80 -8.68
N ALA A 109 -7.53 10.02 -7.40
CA ALA A 109 -7.21 11.35 -6.87
C ALA A 109 -5.98 11.96 -7.57
N VAL A 110 -4.94 11.16 -7.85
CA VAL A 110 -3.74 11.68 -8.51
C VAL A 110 -3.99 12.15 -9.95
N GLN A 111 -5.01 11.62 -10.64
CA GLN A 111 -5.38 12.06 -12.00
C GLN A 111 -5.97 13.47 -12.03
N GLN A 112 -6.48 13.94 -10.89
CA GLN A 112 -7.02 15.28 -10.74
C GLN A 112 -5.94 16.32 -10.42
N TRP A 113 -4.70 15.88 -10.17
CA TRP A 113 -3.63 16.81 -9.85
C TRP A 113 -3.18 17.55 -11.12
N PRO A 114 -3.19 18.89 -11.15
CA PRO A 114 -2.59 19.65 -12.24
C PRO A 114 -1.13 19.23 -12.47
N SER A 115 -0.80 18.99 -13.75
CA SER A 115 0.57 18.72 -14.18
C SER A 115 1.46 19.91 -13.85
N ILE A 116 2.72 19.65 -13.46
CA ILE A 116 3.73 20.70 -13.22
C ILE A 116 3.78 21.61 -14.46
N PRO A 117 3.68 22.94 -14.32
CA PRO A 117 3.95 23.84 -15.43
C PRO A 117 5.37 23.58 -15.94
N GLU A 118 5.51 23.19 -17.21
CA GLU A 118 6.81 23.13 -17.87
C GLU A 118 7.44 24.55 -17.82
N PRO A 119 8.75 24.67 -17.55
CA PRO A 119 9.43 25.96 -17.42
C PRO A 119 9.46 26.77 -18.72
#